data_AF-A0A1Z7YS74-F1
#
_entry.id   AF-A0A1Z7YS74-F1
#
_cell.length_a   1.000
_cell.length_b   1.000
_cell.length_c   1.000
_cell.angle_alpha   90.00
_cell.angle_beta   90.00
_cell.angle_gamma   90.00
#
_symmetry.space_group_name_H-M   'P 1'
#
loop_
_entity.id
_entity.type
_entity.pdbx_description
1 polymer ?
#
loop_
_entity_poly.entity_id
_entity_poly.type
_entity_poly.pdbx_seq_one_letter_code
_entity_poly.pdbx_strand_id
1 'polypeptide(L)'
;MFSKSNQSNWKSTAEKSFGRLGVSISHHPVLWFTMCLLIIGSIASQLVHLRTDTAIESFLDQEEQSIIDYNEFKDTFGRDEVFIITVEVEDLFNQTFVDNLRAFHQALEDEVPYLQSVDSLINASHIYGENDTLIIEDLLPIELPKDPQELKKLQSYTYDSPTYQSYLISKDRHLTSVMLRLEPYIYGKDAEGNVTTKYMEDKEMREAYAAIGSIVDNFTGKLSNDIRIAGSQPIAIILGEAIERDFTVFSVLGILLVGIVLGIVFRRGSAVFMPLVVMILGVTATISFMAILDTPMQMTTSILPSFALVFVLETASIY
;
A
#
# COMPACT_ATOMS: atom_id res chain seq x y z
N MET A 1 -13.65 -54.33 -29.81
CA MET A 1 -14.49 -53.49 -30.71
C MET A 1 -15.23 -52.50 -29.84
N PHE A 2 -14.61 -51.37 -29.48
CA PHE A 2 -15.22 -50.35 -28.61
C PHE A 2 -15.67 -49.16 -29.45
N SER A 3 -16.94 -48.82 -29.27
CA SER A 3 -17.73 -47.84 -30.00
C SER A 3 -17.22 -46.40 -29.78
N LYS A 4 -16.84 -45.74 -30.88
CA LYS A 4 -16.77 -44.28 -31.00
C LYS A 4 -18.16 -43.77 -31.40
N SER A 5 -19.02 -43.33 -30.47
CA SER A 5 -20.29 -42.71 -30.87
C SER A 5 -20.69 -41.42 -30.14
N ASN A 6 -19.87 -40.85 -29.24
CA ASN A 6 -20.28 -39.66 -28.47
C ASN A 6 -19.45 -38.38 -28.70
N GLN A 7 -18.42 -38.40 -29.55
CA GLN A 7 -17.57 -37.20 -29.80
C GLN A 7 -18.08 -36.26 -30.91
N SER A 8 -19.15 -36.62 -31.63
CA SER A 8 -19.62 -35.90 -32.83
C SER A 8 -20.72 -34.84 -32.54
N ASN A 9 -21.64 -35.12 -31.61
CA ASN A 9 -22.85 -34.30 -31.44
C ASN A 9 -22.59 -32.91 -30.83
N TRP A 10 -21.68 -32.79 -29.86
CA TRP A 10 -21.41 -31.51 -29.21
C TRP A 10 -20.67 -30.55 -30.15
N LYS A 11 -19.74 -31.06 -30.98
CA LYS A 11 -19.01 -30.27 -31.98
C LYS A 11 -19.94 -29.68 -33.02
N SER A 12 -20.79 -30.51 -33.63
CA SER A 12 -21.75 -30.05 -34.63
C SER A 12 -22.77 -29.05 -34.05
N THR A 13 -23.15 -29.23 -32.78
CA THR A 13 -24.04 -28.30 -32.09
C THR A 13 -23.35 -26.97 -31.81
N ALA A 14 -22.08 -26.99 -31.39
CA ALA A 14 -21.26 -25.80 -31.21
C ALA A 14 -21.08 -25.05 -32.54
N GLU A 15 -20.68 -25.73 -33.62
CA GLU A 15 -20.53 -25.15 -34.96
C GLU A 15 -21.81 -24.47 -35.47
N LYS A 16 -22.96 -25.14 -35.32
CA LYS A 16 -24.27 -24.56 -35.70
C LYS A 16 -24.62 -23.35 -34.84
N SER A 17 -24.22 -23.35 -33.56
CA SER A 17 -24.51 -22.25 -32.65
C SER A 17 -23.63 -21.03 -32.95
N PHE A 18 -22.32 -21.24 -33.18
CA PHE A 18 -21.40 -20.21 -33.65
C PHE A 18 -21.82 -19.65 -35.02
N GLY A 19 -22.25 -20.51 -35.94
CA GLY A 19 -22.76 -20.10 -37.25
C GLY A 19 -24.00 -19.20 -37.14
N ARG A 20 -24.97 -19.54 -36.28
CA ARG A 20 -26.14 -18.68 -36.03
C ARG A 20 -25.76 -17.36 -35.36
N LEU A 21 -24.83 -17.38 -34.42
CA LEU A 21 -24.29 -16.18 -33.78
C LEU A 21 -23.63 -15.25 -34.80
N GLY A 22 -22.75 -15.78 -35.66
CA GLY A 22 -22.09 -15.01 -36.71
C GLY A 22 -23.06 -14.37 -37.70
N VAL A 23 -24.11 -15.10 -38.11
CA VAL A 23 -25.17 -14.56 -38.96
C VAL A 23 -25.97 -13.46 -38.24
N SER A 24 -26.26 -13.61 -36.95
CA SER A 24 -26.94 -12.56 -36.17
C SER A 24 -26.10 -11.28 -36.05
N ILE A 25 -24.80 -11.44 -35.79
CA ILE A 25 -23.85 -10.32 -35.68
C ILE A 25 -23.74 -9.55 -37.01
N SER A 26 -23.72 -10.24 -38.15
CA SER A 26 -23.64 -9.59 -39.46
C SER A 26 -24.90 -8.83 -39.85
N HIS A 27 -26.09 -9.30 -39.42
CA HIS A 27 -27.36 -8.63 -39.72
C HIS A 27 -27.64 -7.44 -38.78
N HIS A 28 -27.16 -7.48 -37.53
CA HIS A 28 -27.38 -6.42 -36.53
C HIS A 28 -26.09 -5.94 -35.85
N PRO A 29 -25.09 -5.43 -36.60
CA PRO A 29 -23.77 -5.13 -36.05
C PRO A 29 -23.79 -4.03 -34.97
N VAL A 30 -24.65 -3.01 -35.12
CA VAL A 30 -24.77 -1.92 -34.14
C VAL A 30 -25.36 -2.39 -32.82
N LEU A 31 -26.35 -3.30 -32.86
CA LEU A 31 -26.96 -3.88 -31.66
C LEU A 31 -25.94 -4.68 -30.86
N TRP A 32 -25.17 -5.55 -31.52
CA TRP A 32 -24.15 -6.36 -30.87
C TRP A 32 -23.00 -5.51 -30.33
N PHE A 33 -22.54 -4.51 -31.08
CA PHE A 33 -21.51 -3.59 -30.61
C PHE A 33 -21.96 -2.80 -29.37
N THR A 34 -23.18 -2.25 -29.38
CA THR A 34 -23.74 -1.52 -28.23
C THR A 34 -23.98 -2.43 -27.03
N MET A 35 -24.45 -3.66 -27.24
CA MET A 35 -24.58 -4.67 -26.19
C MET A 35 -23.22 -5.00 -25.56
N CYS A 36 -22.20 -5.27 -26.37
CA CYS A 36 -20.84 -5.53 -25.86
C CYS A 36 -20.32 -4.34 -25.06
N LEU A 37 -20.52 -3.11 -25.55
CA LEU A 37 -20.06 -1.91 -24.86
C LEU A 37 -20.81 -1.68 -23.54
N LEU A 38 -22.10 -2.00 -23.47
CA LEU A 38 -22.88 -1.95 -22.22
C LEU A 38 -22.42 -3.01 -21.22
N ILE A 39 -22.16 -4.24 -21.67
CA ILE A 39 -21.66 -5.31 -20.80
C ILE A 39 -20.29 -4.93 -20.24
N ILE A 40 -19.36 -4.47 -21.10
CA ILE A 40 -18.03 -4.08 -20.66
C ILE A 40 -18.11 -2.84 -19.77
N GLY A 41 -18.97 -1.87 -20.07
CA GLY A 41 -19.20 -0.71 -19.21
C GLY A 41 -19.75 -1.10 -17.82
N SER A 42 -20.67 -2.05 -17.76
CA SER A 42 -21.21 -2.58 -16.50
C SER A 42 -20.19 -3.38 -15.70
N ILE A 43 -19.26 -4.07 -16.36
CA ILE A 43 -18.16 -4.76 -15.70
C ILE A 43 -17.13 -3.72 -15.23
N ALA A 44 -16.80 -2.75 -16.07
CA ALA A 44 -15.85 -1.66 -15.79
C ALA A 44 -16.25 -0.78 -14.61
N SER A 45 -17.54 -0.63 -14.30
CA SER A 45 -17.96 0.12 -13.10
C SER A 45 -17.46 -0.53 -11.80
N GLN A 46 -17.14 -1.84 -11.81
CA GLN A 46 -16.60 -2.54 -10.66
C GLN A 46 -15.12 -2.23 -10.40
N LEU A 47 -14.42 -1.57 -11.34
CA LEU A 47 -13.00 -1.24 -11.21
C LEU A 47 -12.69 -0.33 -10.01
N VAL A 48 -13.68 0.44 -9.53
CA VAL A 48 -13.56 1.26 -8.31
C VAL A 48 -13.36 0.42 -7.04
N HIS A 49 -13.78 -0.84 -7.06
CA HIS A 49 -13.63 -1.77 -5.92
C HIS A 49 -12.34 -2.60 -6.01
N LEU A 50 -11.46 -2.31 -6.96
CA LEU A 50 -10.18 -3.00 -7.08
C LEU A 50 -9.31 -2.66 -5.86
N ARG A 51 -8.98 -3.70 -5.08
CA ARG A 51 -8.07 -3.60 -3.93
C ARG A 51 -6.64 -3.92 -4.38
N THR A 52 -5.67 -3.19 -3.84
CA THR A 52 -4.26 -3.52 -3.95
C THR A 52 -3.85 -4.21 -2.65
N ASP A 53 -3.10 -5.29 -2.75
CA ASP A 53 -2.53 -5.96 -1.59
C ASP A 53 -1.02 -6.04 -1.76
N THR A 54 -0.32 -5.34 -0.87
CA THR A 54 1.14 -5.23 -0.85
C THR A 54 1.76 -6.00 0.32
N ALA A 55 0.95 -6.70 1.10
CA ALA A 55 1.43 -7.48 2.24
C ALA A 55 2.28 -8.65 1.73
N ILE A 56 3.42 -8.92 2.38
CA ILE A 56 4.26 -10.07 2.00
C ILE A 56 3.55 -11.37 2.40
N GLU A 57 2.75 -11.31 3.45
CA GLU A 57 1.95 -12.38 4.00
C GLU A 57 0.89 -12.87 3.00
N SER A 58 0.45 -12.01 2.07
CA SER A 58 -0.51 -12.39 1.03
C SER A 58 0.04 -13.43 0.05
N PHE A 59 1.36 -13.61 0.00
CA PHE A 59 2.03 -14.63 -0.82
C PHE A 59 2.08 -16.00 -0.13
N LEU A 60 1.76 -16.07 1.15
CA LEU A 60 1.80 -17.30 1.94
C LEU A 60 0.48 -18.06 1.82
N ASP A 61 0.53 -19.37 2.10
CA ASP A 61 -0.68 -20.20 2.08
C ASP A 61 -1.59 -19.80 3.24
N GLN A 62 -2.73 -19.20 2.91
CA GLN A 62 -3.68 -18.67 3.89
C GLN A 62 -4.39 -19.79 4.68
N GLU A 63 -4.34 -21.03 4.21
CA GLU A 63 -4.90 -22.20 4.90
C GLU A 63 -3.88 -22.86 5.86
N GLU A 64 -2.62 -22.41 5.87
CA GLU A 64 -1.60 -22.94 6.76
C GLU A 64 -1.84 -22.48 8.21
N GLN A 65 -1.80 -23.41 9.17
CA GLN A 65 -2.03 -23.13 10.59
C GLN A 65 -1.13 -22.00 11.13
N SER A 66 0.10 -21.90 10.63
CA SER A 66 1.06 -20.87 11.02
C SER A 66 0.58 -19.45 10.68
N ILE A 67 -0.12 -19.28 9.55
CA ILE A 67 -0.71 -17.99 9.13
C ILE A 67 -1.97 -17.67 9.92
N ILE A 68 -2.79 -18.68 10.21
CA ILE A 68 -3.99 -18.52 11.05
C ILE A 68 -3.59 -18.06 12.46
N ASP A 69 -2.63 -18.74 13.09
CA ASP A 69 -2.13 -18.41 14.43
C ASP A 69 -1.52 -17.00 14.46
N TYR A 70 -0.77 -16.62 13.41
CA TYR A 70 -0.19 -15.29 13.27
C TYR A 70 -1.27 -14.20 13.14
N ASN A 71 -2.30 -14.43 12.32
CA ASN A 71 -3.41 -13.48 12.15
C ASN A 71 -4.23 -13.32 13.44
N GLU A 72 -4.50 -14.41 14.18
CA GLU A 72 -5.19 -14.34 15.48
C GLU A 72 -4.36 -13.56 16.52
N PHE A 73 -3.04 -13.78 16.53
CA PHE A 73 -2.12 -13.00 17.35
C PHE A 73 -2.17 -11.51 16.99
N LYS A 74 -2.13 -11.19 15.70
CA LYS A 74 -2.21 -9.81 15.17
C LYS A 74 -3.53 -9.13 15.54
N ASP A 75 -4.65 -9.85 15.52
CA ASP A 75 -5.95 -9.30 15.91
C ASP A 75 -6.06 -9.05 17.42
N THR A 76 -5.40 -9.88 18.22
CA THR A 76 -5.45 -9.78 19.70
C THR A 76 -4.47 -8.73 20.24
N PHE A 77 -3.25 -8.69 19.71
CA PHE A 77 -2.16 -7.86 20.22
C PHE A 77 -1.87 -6.62 19.35
N GLY A 78 -2.53 -6.50 18.19
CA GLY A 78 -2.35 -5.42 17.24
C GLY A 78 -1.28 -5.70 16.19
N ARG A 79 -1.12 -4.76 15.22
CA ARG A 79 -0.10 -4.85 14.18
C ARG A 79 1.29 -4.55 14.79
N ASP A 80 2.30 -5.32 14.41
CA ASP A 80 3.71 -4.99 14.68
C ASP A 80 4.23 -3.84 13.80
N GLU A 81 3.37 -3.36 12.91
CA GLU A 81 3.72 -2.46 11.84
C GLU A 81 3.82 -1.02 12.36
N VAL A 82 4.97 -0.40 12.14
CA VAL A 82 5.32 0.92 12.68
C VAL A 82 5.93 1.81 11.61
N PHE A 83 5.72 3.11 11.77
CA PHE A 83 6.57 4.13 11.17
C PHE A 83 7.72 4.41 12.12
N ILE A 84 8.94 4.47 11.61
CA ILE A 84 10.14 4.82 12.37
C ILE A 84 10.75 6.03 11.69
N ILE A 85 10.74 7.16 12.36
CA ILE A 85 11.43 8.37 11.91
C ILE A 85 12.78 8.42 12.61
N THR A 86 13.87 8.44 11.85
CA THR A 86 15.21 8.63 12.40
C THR A 86 15.66 10.06 12.18
N VAL A 87 16.17 10.69 13.24
CA VAL A 87 16.66 12.07 13.25
C VAL A 87 18.14 12.05 13.59
N GLU A 88 18.97 12.56 12.68
CA GLU A 88 20.40 12.76 12.96
C GLU A 88 20.60 13.95 13.92
N VAL A 89 21.47 13.79 14.91
CA VAL A 89 21.69 14.77 15.97
C VAL A 89 23.13 14.73 16.45
N GLU A 90 23.76 15.90 16.55
CA GLU A 90 25.13 16.01 17.09
C GLU A 90 25.15 15.91 18.62
N ASP A 91 24.19 16.55 19.29
CA ASP A 91 24.05 16.54 20.75
C ASP A 91 22.57 16.46 21.16
N LEU A 92 22.18 15.31 21.72
CA LEU A 92 20.85 15.04 22.24
C LEU A 92 20.47 15.93 23.43
N PHE A 93 21.46 16.48 24.14
CA PHE A 93 21.27 17.27 25.36
C PHE A 93 21.48 18.76 25.11
N ASN A 94 21.04 19.23 23.94
CA ASN A 94 20.96 20.64 23.60
C ASN A 94 19.51 21.12 23.76
N GLN A 95 19.30 22.22 24.50
CA GLN A 95 17.97 22.78 24.75
C GLN A 95 17.21 23.09 23.45
N THR A 96 17.89 23.65 22.44
CA THR A 96 17.26 23.97 21.15
C THR A 96 16.78 22.70 20.44
N PHE A 97 17.57 21.63 20.53
CA PHE A 97 17.19 20.34 19.96
C PHE A 97 16.00 19.73 20.71
N VAL A 98 16.03 19.73 22.05
CA VAL A 98 14.93 19.19 22.88
C VAL A 98 13.63 19.96 22.65
N ASP A 99 13.68 21.29 22.53
CA ASP A 99 12.50 22.11 22.24
C ASP A 99 11.93 21.80 20.84
N ASN A 100 12.80 21.68 19.83
CA ASN A 100 12.39 21.31 18.47
C ASN A 100 11.86 19.88 18.40
N LEU A 101 12.44 18.93 19.15
CA LEU A 101 11.99 17.54 19.21
C LEU A 101 10.63 17.44 19.91
N ARG A 102 10.41 18.23 20.96
CA ARG A 102 9.10 18.32 21.65
C ARG A 102 8.03 18.91 20.73
N ALA A 103 8.36 19.98 20.01
CA ALA A 103 7.46 20.56 19.02
C ALA A 103 7.17 19.58 17.86
N PHE A 104 8.17 18.81 17.43
CA PHE A 104 8.01 17.77 16.42
C PHE A 104 7.10 16.63 16.91
N HIS A 105 7.34 16.13 18.12
CA HIS A 105 6.50 15.12 18.77
C HIS A 105 5.04 15.57 18.86
N GLN A 106 4.80 16.79 19.33
CA GLN A 106 3.46 17.37 19.42
C GLN A 106 2.80 17.53 18.04
N ALA A 107 3.54 18.00 17.04
CA ALA A 107 3.02 18.14 15.68
C ALA A 107 2.61 16.78 15.10
N LEU A 108 3.38 15.73 15.36
CA LEU A 108 3.01 14.37 14.97
C LEU A 108 1.73 13.91 15.68
N GLU A 109 1.59 14.18 16.98
CA GLU A 109 0.37 13.85 17.75
C GLU A 109 -0.88 14.59 17.26
N ASP A 110 -0.73 15.87 16.89
CA ASP A 110 -1.86 16.74 16.55
C ASP A 110 -2.30 16.61 15.09
N GLU A 111 -1.35 16.42 14.17
CA GLU A 111 -1.59 16.53 12.72
C GLU A 111 -1.65 15.19 11.99
N VAL A 112 -1.10 14.09 12.54
CA VAL A 112 -1.13 12.78 11.88
C VAL A 112 -2.49 12.11 12.08
N PRO A 113 -3.26 11.84 11.01
CA PRO A 113 -4.53 11.16 11.13
C PRO A 113 -4.34 9.68 11.51
N TYR A 114 -5.32 9.13 12.24
CA TYR A 114 -5.34 7.72 12.66
C TYR A 114 -4.18 7.30 13.57
N LEU A 115 -3.52 8.26 14.21
CA LEU A 115 -2.41 7.98 15.12
C LEU A 115 -2.92 7.32 16.42
N GLN A 116 -2.29 6.22 16.81
CA GLN A 116 -2.50 5.56 18.09
C GLN A 116 -1.51 6.06 19.14
N SER A 117 -0.21 6.10 18.79
CA SER A 117 0.84 6.56 19.70
C SER A 117 2.06 7.08 18.95
N VAL A 118 2.77 8.01 19.59
CA VAL A 118 4.12 8.44 19.23
C VAL A 118 5.06 8.09 20.38
N ASP A 119 6.09 7.30 20.12
CA ASP A 119 7.11 6.93 21.11
C ASP A 119 8.44 7.58 20.73
N SER A 120 9.03 8.35 21.64
CA SER A 120 10.28 9.09 21.42
C SER A 120 11.02 9.35 22.73
N LEU A 121 12.15 10.07 22.67
CA LEU A 121 12.83 10.53 23.88
C LEU A 121 12.00 11.51 24.72
N ILE A 122 10.97 12.15 24.15
CA ILE A 122 10.14 13.14 24.85
C ILE A 122 9.24 12.50 25.91
N ASN A 123 8.67 11.33 25.61
CA ASN A 123 7.80 10.58 26.51
C ASN A 123 8.48 9.34 27.13
N ALA A 124 9.80 9.19 26.93
CA ALA A 124 10.58 8.18 27.60
C ALA A 124 10.60 8.44 29.12
N SER A 125 10.39 7.41 29.94
CA SER A 125 10.34 7.57 31.40
C SER A 125 11.69 7.32 32.05
N HIS A 126 12.19 8.25 32.86
CA HIS A 126 13.31 8.06 33.78
C HIS A 126 12.80 7.44 35.08
N ILE A 127 13.28 6.23 35.38
CA ILE A 127 12.86 5.46 36.55
C ILE A 127 14.07 5.22 37.46
N TYR A 128 13.98 5.69 38.70
CA TYR A 128 15.02 5.48 39.72
C TYR A 128 14.41 5.34 41.12
N GLY A 129 15.17 4.71 42.02
CA GLY A 129 14.78 4.53 43.41
C GLY A 129 15.45 5.55 44.32
N GLU A 130 14.67 6.22 45.17
CA GLU A 130 15.17 7.14 46.19
C GLU A 130 14.38 6.96 47.50
N ASN A 131 15.07 6.79 48.64
CA ASN A 131 14.46 6.68 49.97
C ASN A 131 13.29 5.67 50.08
N ASP A 132 13.47 4.44 49.60
CA ASP A 132 12.43 3.38 49.52
C ASP A 132 11.20 3.74 48.65
N THR A 133 11.31 4.76 47.80
CA THR A 133 10.29 5.12 46.81
C THR A 133 10.80 4.98 45.38
N LEU A 134 9.92 4.58 44.47
CA LEU A 134 10.18 4.54 43.04
C LEU A 134 9.66 5.84 42.43
N ILE A 135 10.55 6.61 41.82
CA ILE A 135 10.20 7.85 41.12
C ILE A 135 10.17 7.55 39.62
N ILE A 136 9.09 7.99 38.97
CA ILE A 136 8.89 7.91 37.52
C ILE A 136 8.65 9.33 37.03
N GLU A 137 9.54 9.82 36.20
CA GLU A 137 9.49 11.16 35.61
C GLU A 137 9.84 11.09 34.12
N ASP A 138 9.65 12.19 33.40
CA ASP A 138 10.06 12.27 31.99
C ASP A 138 11.59 12.29 31.89
N LEU A 139 12.15 11.52 30.96
CA LEU A 139 13.60 11.45 30.72
C LEU A 139 14.18 12.80 30.32
N LEU A 140 13.46 13.54 29.48
CA LEU A 140 13.85 14.87 29.06
C LEU A 140 12.95 15.91 29.75
N PRO A 141 13.44 16.60 30.80
CA PRO A 141 12.70 17.69 31.43
C PRO A 141 12.47 18.83 30.44
N ILE A 142 11.50 19.70 30.73
CA ILE A 142 11.18 20.87 29.88
C ILE A 142 12.41 21.78 29.74
N GLU A 143 13.08 22.08 30.86
CA GLU A 143 14.38 22.73 30.87
C GLU A 143 15.46 21.74 31.24
N LEU A 144 16.50 21.62 30.42
CA LEU A 144 17.65 20.77 30.73
C LEU A 144 18.41 21.32 31.95
N PRO A 145 18.99 20.43 32.79
CA PRO A 145 19.77 20.84 33.96
C PRO A 145 20.92 21.78 33.57
N LYS A 146 20.98 22.95 34.22
CA LYS A 146 22.06 23.93 34.02
C LYS A 146 23.34 23.56 34.77
N ASP A 147 23.22 22.73 35.81
CA ASP A 147 24.39 22.18 36.51
C ASP A 147 25.07 21.11 35.64
N PRO A 148 26.36 21.29 35.28
CA PRO A 148 27.11 20.30 34.52
C PRO A 148 27.16 18.91 35.17
N GLN A 149 27.06 18.81 36.50
CA GLN A 149 27.05 17.51 37.17
C GLN A 149 25.73 16.77 36.99
N GLU A 150 24.60 17.47 37.14
CA GLU A 150 23.27 16.90 36.91
C GLU A 150 23.06 16.51 35.45
N LEU A 151 23.49 17.37 34.51
CA LEU A 151 23.42 17.07 33.08
C LEU A 151 24.23 15.81 32.74
N LYS A 152 25.43 15.67 33.31
CA LYS A 152 26.27 14.49 33.10
C LYS A 152 25.65 13.21 33.67
N LYS A 153 24.97 13.30 34.82
CA LYS A 153 24.22 12.15 35.38
C LYS A 153 23.09 11.72 34.44
N LEU A 154 22.32 12.68 33.92
CA LEU A 154 21.24 12.41 32.97
C LEU A 154 21.77 11.78 31.66
N GLN A 155 22.87 12.30 31.14
CA GLN A 155 23.56 11.74 29.98
C GLN A 155 24.00 10.30 30.22
N SER A 156 24.67 10.03 31.34
CA SER A 156 25.10 8.68 31.70
C SER A 156 23.91 7.73 31.83
N TYR A 157 22.84 8.13 32.52
CA TYR A 157 21.64 7.29 32.63
C TYR A 157 21.04 6.96 31.25
N THR A 158 20.87 7.99 30.42
CA THR A 158 20.26 7.85 29.10
C THR A 158 21.10 6.97 28.18
N TYR A 159 22.42 7.18 28.18
CA TYR A 159 23.32 6.42 27.32
C TYR A 159 23.62 5.03 27.83
N ASP A 160 23.63 4.78 29.14
CA ASP A 160 24.00 3.47 29.68
C ASP A 160 22.78 2.55 29.86
N SER A 161 21.57 3.10 29.77
CA SER A 161 20.31 2.34 29.85
C SER A 161 20.11 1.44 28.61
N PRO A 162 20.00 0.11 28.80
CA PRO A 162 19.67 -0.82 27.71
C PRO A 162 18.28 -0.58 27.10
N THR A 163 17.38 0.10 27.82
CA THR A 163 16.02 0.39 27.37
C THR A 163 16.00 1.41 26.24
N TYR A 164 16.93 2.37 26.21
CA TYR A 164 16.97 3.41 25.18
C TYR A 164 18.00 3.12 24.09
N GLN A 165 19.12 2.48 24.43
CA GLN A 165 20.11 2.07 23.45
C GLN A 165 19.51 1.09 22.43
N SER A 166 19.78 1.33 21.14
CA SER A 166 19.28 0.52 20.02
C SER A 166 17.76 0.50 19.86
N TYR A 167 17.03 1.31 20.64
CA TYR A 167 15.59 1.52 20.52
C TYR A 167 15.27 2.99 20.19
N LEU A 168 15.58 3.92 21.10
CA LEU A 168 15.40 5.37 20.92
C LEU A 168 16.67 6.12 20.51
N ILE A 169 17.85 5.54 20.79
CA ILE A 169 19.16 6.15 20.53
C ILE A 169 20.09 5.12 19.89
N SER A 170 20.81 5.53 18.86
CA SER A 170 21.83 4.69 18.23
C SER A 170 23.06 4.48 19.12
N LYS A 171 23.83 3.42 18.87
CA LYS A 171 25.04 3.11 19.65
C LYS A 171 26.13 4.18 19.54
N ASP A 172 26.21 4.83 18.39
CA ASP A 172 27.11 5.97 18.14
C ASP A 172 26.55 7.29 18.69
N ARG A 173 25.31 7.32 19.18
CA ARG A 173 24.63 8.47 19.82
C ARG A 173 24.31 9.62 18.86
N HIS A 174 24.41 9.38 17.55
CA HIS A 174 24.19 10.41 16.53
C HIS A 174 22.80 10.31 15.87
N LEU A 175 21.99 9.32 16.25
CA LEU A 175 20.64 9.15 15.76
C LEU A 175 19.68 8.93 16.92
N THR A 176 18.52 9.60 16.87
CA THR A 176 17.36 9.25 17.68
C THR A 176 16.21 8.78 16.81
N SER A 177 15.38 7.90 17.35
CA SER A 177 14.17 7.43 16.68
C SER A 177 12.91 8.02 17.31
N VAL A 178 11.92 8.29 16.46
CA VAL A 178 10.54 8.60 16.82
C VAL A 178 9.68 7.55 16.14
N MET A 179 9.04 6.69 16.93
CA MET A 179 8.18 5.63 16.42
C MET A 179 6.73 6.09 16.43
N LEU A 180 6.00 5.80 15.36
CA LEU A 180 4.57 6.09 15.27
C LEU A 180 3.83 4.79 14.97
N ARG A 181 2.73 4.60 15.69
CA ARG A 181 1.80 3.49 15.49
C ARG A 181 0.46 4.05 15.09
N LEU A 182 -0.13 3.52 14.04
CA LEU A 182 -1.47 3.90 13.59
C LEU A 182 -2.51 2.93 14.17
N GLU A 183 -3.73 3.40 14.32
CA GLU A 183 -4.87 2.58 14.70
C GLU A 183 -5.16 1.53 13.62
N PRO A 184 -5.28 0.23 13.96
CA PRO A 184 -5.56 -0.80 12.97
C PRO A 184 -6.99 -0.73 12.41
N TYR A 185 -7.91 -0.09 13.15
CA TYR A 185 -9.32 0.01 12.81
C TYR A 185 -9.80 1.46 12.84
N ILE A 186 -10.60 1.82 11.85
CA ILE A 186 -11.31 3.09 11.79
C ILE A 186 -12.74 2.85 12.25
N TYR A 187 -13.18 3.64 13.23
CA TYR A 187 -14.53 3.60 13.75
C TYR A 187 -15.39 4.62 13.01
N GLY A 188 -16.28 4.14 12.14
CA GLY A 188 -17.28 4.94 11.45
C GLY A 188 -18.66 4.80 12.09
N LYS A 189 -19.61 5.65 11.68
CA LYS A 189 -21.03 5.40 11.88
C LYS A 189 -21.68 5.16 10.52
N ASP A 190 -22.48 4.10 10.40
CA ASP A 190 -23.32 3.89 9.22
C ASP A 190 -24.44 4.94 9.12
N ALA A 191 -25.20 4.91 8.02
CA ALA A 191 -26.32 5.83 7.79
C ALA A 191 -27.41 5.69 8.86
N GLU A 192 -27.46 4.55 9.56
CA GLU A 192 -28.37 4.24 10.66
C GLU A 192 -27.81 4.62 12.06
N GLY A 193 -26.56 5.08 12.15
CA GLY A 193 -25.91 5.52 13.38
C GLY A 193 -25.24 4.42 14.20
N ASN A 194 -25.15 3.18 13.70
CA ASN A 194 -24.40 2.10 14.33
C ASN A 194 -22.90 2.29 14.10
N VAL A 195 -22.10 1.94 15.10
CA VAL A 195 -20.64 1.98 14.99
C VAL A 195 -20.19 0.84 14.09
N THR A 196 -19.62 1.17 12.93
CA THR A 196 -19.00 0.23 12.00
C THR A 196 -17.49 0.28 12.17
N THR A 197 -16.86 -0.86 12.41
CA THR A 197 -15.41 -1.00 12.41
C THR A 197 -14.96 -1.37 11.00
N LYS A 198 -14.19 -0.50 10.36
CA LYS A 198 -13.54 -0.78 9.08
C LYS A 198 -12.05 -0.98 9.34
N TYR A 199 -11.48 -2.06 8.84
CA TYR A 199 -10.02 -2.22 8.81
C TYR A 199 -9.40 -1.09 7.99
N MET A 200 -8.30 -0.51 8.45
CA MET A 200 -7.62 0.58 7.75
C MET A 200 -7.17 0.08 6.36
N GLU A 201 -7.59 0.76 5.29
CA GLU A 201 -7.19 0.41 3.92
C GLU A 201 -5.98 1.27 3.50
N ASP A 202 -5.38 0.91 2.36
CA ASP A 202 -4.21 1.59 1.78
C ASP A 202 -4.39 3.11 1.66
N LYS A 203 -5.61 3.57 1.40
CA LYS A 203 -5.89 5.00 1.20
C LYS A 203 -5.63 5.79 2.48
N GLU A 204 -6.18 5.33 3.60
CA GLU A 204 -6.03 6.01 4.89
C GLU A 204 -4.57 5.91 5.37
N MET A 205 -3.87 4.81 5.09
CA MET A 205 -2.44 4.67 5.37
C MET A 205 -1.59 5.67 4.56
N ARG A 206 -1.92 5.88 3.29
CA ARG A 206 -1.26 6.89 2.44
C ARG A 206 -1.51 8.31 2.93
N GLU A 207 -2.70 8.60 3.45
CA GLU A 207 -3.03 9.90 4.03
C GLU A 207 -2.15 10.20 5.27
N ALA A 208 -2.02 9.22 6.18
CA ALA A 208 -1.13 9.32 7.33
C ALA A 208 0.34 9.49 6.90
N TYR A 209 0.80 8.71 5.92
CA TYR A 209 2.17 8.82 5.40
C TYR A 209 2.45 10.20 4.77
N ALA A 210 1.50 10.76 4.03
CA ALA A 210 1.61 12.10 3.45
C ALA A 210 1.66 13.19 4.53
N ALA A 211 0.84 13.07 5.58
CA ALA A 211 0.88 13.98 6.72
C ALA A 211 2.24 13.93 7.42
N ILE A 212 2.74 12.72 7.73
CA ILE A 212 4.07 12.52 8.32
C ILE A 212 5.17 13.16 7.45
N GLY A 213 5.13 12.93 6.12
CA GLY A 213 6.08 13.54 5.19
C GLY A 213 6.06 15.07 5.25
N SER A 214 4.88 15.69 5.29
CA SER A 214 4.75 17.15 5.38
C SER A 214 5.30 17.73 6.70
N ILE A 215 5.11 17.02 7.81
CA ILE A 215 5.64 17.41 9.11
C ILE A 215 7.17 17.26 9.11
N VAL A 216 7.70 16.15 8.57
CA VAL A 216 9.15 15.96 8.41
C VAL A 216 9.77 17.08 7.57
N ASP A 217 9.14 17.47 6.46
CA ASP A 217 9.62 18.59 5.63
C ASP A 217 9.61 19.93 6.39
N ASN A 218 8.58 20.18 7.20
CA ASN A 218 8.45 21.42 8.00
C ASN A 218 9.50 21.55 9.13
N PHE A 219 10.01 20.41 9.62
CA PHE A 219 11.02 20.32 10.67
C PHE A 219 12.42 20.07 10.14
N THR A 220 12.56 19.76 8.85
CA THR A 220 13.86 19.69 8.16
C THR A 220 14.54 21.06 8.20
N GLY A 221 15.77 21.11 8.70
CA GLY A 221 16.56 22.33 8.93
C GLY A 221 16.28 23.05 10.26
N LYS A 222 15.21 22.70 10.98
CA LYS A 222 14.97 23.15 12.37
C LYS A 222 15.45 22.12 13.38
N LEU A 223 14.98 20.88 13.22
CA LEU A 223 15.32 19.77 14.08
C LEU A 223 16.62 19.11 13.64
N SER A 224 16.70 18.73 12.36
CA SER A 224 17.90 18.18 11.73
C SER A 224 17.82 18.36 10.21
N ASN A 225 18.97 18.27 9.53
CA ASN A 225 19.01 18.24 8.07
C ASN A 225 18.79 16.83 7.51
N ASP A 226 18.99 15.78 8.33
CA ASP A 226 18.80 14.39 7.93
C ASP A 226 17.72 13.74 8.81
N ILE A 227 16.49 13.83 8.32
CA ILE A 227 15.33 13.16 8.91
C ILE A 227 14.83 12.14 7.88
N ARG A 228 14.78 10.87 8.27
CA ARG A 228 14.40 9.76 7.37
C ARG A 228 13.24 8.99 7.94
N ILE A 229 12.32 8.59 7.07
CA ILE A 229 11.18 7.76 7.42
C ILE A 229 11.48 6.32 6.99
N ALA A 230 11.31 5.38 7.91
CA ALA A 230 11.59 3.95 7.78
C ALA A 230 10.50 3.14 8.50
N GLY A 231 10.66 1.82 8.56
CA GLY A 231 9.69 0.89 9.14
C GLY A 231 8.89 0.14 8.08
N SER A 232 8.10 -0.85 8.50
CA SER A 232 7.35 -1.70 7.59
C SER A 232 6.23 -0.96 6.85
N GLN A 233 5.61 0.05 7.49
CA GLN A 233 4.50 0.80 6.89
C GLN A 233 4.91 1.66 5.67
N PRO A 234 5.91 2.55 5.75
CA PRO A 234 6.37 3.30 4.58
C PRO A 234 6.83 2.40 3.44
N ILE A 235 7.53 1.29 3.77
CA ILE A 235 8.03 0.36 2.75
C ILE A 235 6.86 -0.25 1.98
N ALA A 236 5.82 -0.72 2.67
CA ALA A 236 4.64 -1.28 2.02
C ALA A 236 3.95 -0.24 1.10
N ILE A 237 3.79 1.00 1.57
CA ILE A 237 3.19 2.10 0.79
C ILE A 237 4.01 2.40 -0.47
N ILE A 238 5.32 2.65 -0.32
CA ILE A 238 6.22 2.96 -1.44
C ILE A 238 6.23 1.82 -2.46
N LEU A 239 6.20 0.58 -1.98
CA LEU A 239 6.16 -0.61 -2.82
C LEU A 239 4.84 -0.73 -3.58
N GLY A 240 3.71 -0.44 -2.93
CA GLY A 240 2.40 -0.34 -3.56
C GLY A 240 2.34 0.72 -4.65
N GLU A 241 2.83 1.93 -4.36
CA GLU A 241 2.90 3.01 -5.34
C GLU A 241 3.82 2.65 -6.53
N ALA A 242 4.93 1.97 -6.27
CA ALA A 242 5.81 1.47 -7.33
C ALA A 242 5.09 0.44 -8.22
N ILE A 243 4.35 -0.50 -7.63
CA ILE A 243 3.54 -1.49 -8.37
C ILE A 243 2.46 -0.78 -9.21
N GLU A 244 1.70 0.14 -8.63
CA GLU A 244 0.64 0.90 -9.33
C GLU A 244 1.20 1.71 -10.50
N ARG A 245 2.36 2.38 -10.28
CA ARG A 245 3.05 3.13 -11.31
C ARG A 245 3.56 2.22 -12.41
N ASP A 246 4.25 1.14 -12.07
CA ASP A 246 4.82 0.20 -13.03
C ASP A 246 3.71 -0.47 -13.85
N PHE A 247 2.60 -0.85 -13.21
CA PHE A 247 1.40 -1.35 -13.87
C PHE A 247 0.87 -0.38 -14.92
N THR A 248 0.73 0.90 -14.57
CA THR A 248 0.23 1.94 -15.47
C THR A 248 1.21 2.19 -16.61
N VAL A 249 2.50 2.32 -16.30
CA VAL A 249 3.57 2.59 -17.28
C VAL A 249 3.72 1.44 -18.26
N PHE A 250 3.79 0.19 -17.80
CA PHE A 250 3.91 -0.98 -18.69
C PHE A 250 2.66 -1.17 -19.55
N SER A 251 1.46 -0.94 -19.00
CA SER A 251 0.22 -1.01 -19.77
C SER A 251 0.19 0.04 -20.88
N VAL A 252 0.51 1.31 -20.58
CA VAL A 252 0.52 2.39 -21.58
C VAL A 252 1.62 2.17 -22.62
N LEU A 253 2.85 1.86 -22.21
CA LEU A 253 3.95 1.58 -23.13
C LEU A 253 3.67 0.36 -24.00
N GLY A 254 3.06 -0.69 -23.45
CA GLY A 254 2.64 -1.88 -24.19
C GLY A 254 1.62 -1.56 -25.27
N ILE A 255 0.56 -0.82 -24.94
CA ILE A 255 -0.45 -0.35 -25.89
C ILE A 255 0.18 0.53 -26.98
N LEU A 256 1.09 1.44 -26.61
CA LEU A 256 1.77 2.33 -27.55
C LEU A 256 2.68 1.55 -28.51
N LEU A 257 3.47 0.60 -27.98
CA LEU A 257 4.33 -0.29 -28.77
C LEU A 257 3.50 -1.11 -29.77
N VAL A 258 2.41 -1.72 -29.30
CA VAL A 258 1.48 -2.44 -30.18
C VAL A 258 0.90 -1.51 -31.24
N GLY A 259 0.47 -0.30 -30.86
CA GLY A 259 -0.05 0.69 -31.79
C GLY A 259 0.95 1.08 -32.88
N ILE A 260 2.23 1.24 -32.52
CA ILE A 260 3.32 1.49 -33.48
C ILE A 260 3.49 0.31 -34.43
N VAL A 261 3.57 -0.91 -33.90
CA VAL A 261 3.76 -2.13 -34.70
C VAL A 261 2.59 -2.31 -35.68
N LEU A 262 1.35 -2.20 -35.20
CA LEU A 262 0.15 -2.26 -36.04
C LEU A 262 0.14 -1.14 -37.09
N GLY A 263 0.59 0.07 -36.72
CA GLY A 263 0.73 1.20 -37.63
C GLY A 263 1.70 0.93 -38.78
N ILE A 264 2.83 0.29 -38.49
CA ILE A 264 3.84 -0.10 -39.49
C ILE A 264 3.29 -1.20 -40.40
N VAL A 265 2.63 -2.22 -39.83
CA VAL A 265 2.11 -3.38 -40.57
C VAL A 265 0.93 -3.00 -41.46
N PHE A 266 -0.09 -2.37 -40.91
CA PHE A 266 -1.34 -2.12 -41.63
C PHE A 266 -1.37 -0.79 -42.39
N ARG A 267 -0.54 0.20 -42.00
CA ARG A 267 -0.42 1.53 -42.64
C ARG A 267 -1.76 2.28 -42.80
N ARG A 268 -2.81 1.87 -42.09
CA ARG A 268 -4.18 2.40 -42.17
C ARG A 268 -4.71 2.64 -40.77
N GLY A 269 -5.07 3.89 -40.43
CA GLY A 269 -5.49 4.27 -39.08
C GLY A 269 -6.68 3.45 -38.53
N SER A 270 -7.66 3.11 -39.36
CA SER A 270 -8.79 2.27 -38.94
C SER A 270 -8.39 0.84 -38.57
N ALA A 271 -7.34 0.30 -39.20
CA ALA A 271 -6.82 -1.04 -38.91
C ALA A 271 -5.93 -1.08 -37.66
N VAL A 272 -5.52 0.09 -37.15
CA VAL A 272 -4.81 0.23 -35.87
C VAL A 272 -5.81 0.49 -34.74
N PHE A 273 -6.78 1.37 -34.98
CA PHE A 273 -7.74 1.79 -33.96
C PHE A 273 -8.61 0.64 -33.45
N MET A 274 -9.14 -0.19 -34.35
CA MET A 274 -10.06 -1.27 -33.95
C MET A 274 -9.39 -2.31 -33.04
N PRO A 275 -8.19 -2.85 -33.35
CA PRO A 275 -7.48 -3.75 -32.43
C PRO A 275 -7.12 -3.10 -31.09
N LEU A 276 -6.70 -1.83 -31.09
CA LEU A 276 -6.38 -1.12 -29.84
C LEU A 276 -7.59 -0.95 -28.93
N VAL A 277 -8.76 -0.64 -29.48
CA VAL A 277 -9.99 -0.54 -28.69
C VAL A 277 -10.36 -1.89 -28.08
N VAL A 278 -10.31 -2.96 -28.88
CA VAL A 278 -10.59 -4.32 -28.38
C VAL A 278 -9.60 -4.71 -27.27
N MET A 279 -8.33 -4.34 -27.42
CA MET A 279 -7.28 -4.56 -26.44
C MET A 279 -7.52 -3.85 -25.12
N ILE A 280 -7.84 -2.55 -25.16
CA ILE A 280 -8.17 -1.77 -23.97
C ILE A 280 -9.38 -2.37 -23.26
N LEU A 281 -10.45 -2.65 -24.01
CA LEU A 281 -11.66 -3.23 -23.46
C LEU A 281 -11.43 -4.61 -22.83
N GLY A 282 -10.56 -5.43 -23.45
CA GLY A 282 -10.17 -6.73 -22.92
C GLY A 282 -9.43 -6.62 -21.58
N VAL A 283 -8.42 -5.75 -21.51
CA VAL A 283 -7.68 -5.50 -20.27
C VAL A 283 -8.59 -4.95 -19.18
N THR A 284 -9.44 -3.95 -19.49
CA THR A 284 -10.42 -3.41 -18.54
C THR A 284 -11.36 -4.50 -18.03
N ALA A 285 -11.87 -5.37 -18.91
CA ALA A 285 -12.74 -6.46 -18.51
C ALA A 285 -12.02 -7.45 -17.59
N THR A 286 -10.77 -7.83 -17.90
CA THR A 286 -9.97 -8.72 -17.04
C THR A 286 -9.77 -8.14 -15.65
N ILE A 287 -9.36 -6.89 -15.53
CA ILE A 287 -9.14 -6.21 -14.23
C ILE A 287 -10.45 -6.09 -13.46
N SER A 288 -11.52 -5.74 -14.15
CA SER A 288 -12.84 -5.61 -13.53
C SER A 288 -13.37 -6.95 -13.02
N PHE A 289 -13.07 -8.06 -13.72
CA PHE A 289 -13.36 -9.39 -13.22
C PHE A 289 -12.58 -9.73 -11.96
N MET A 290 -11.32 -9.28 -11.83
CA MET A 290 -10.56 -9.42 -10.58
C MET A 290 -11.25 -8.67 -9.43
N ALA A 291 -11.73 -7.45 -9.68
CA ALA A 291 -12.50 -6.69 -8.70
C ALA A 291 -13.83 -7.38 -8.32
N ILE A 292 -14.52 -8.02 -9.27
CA ILE A 292 -15.76 -8.78 -9.00
C ILE A 292 -15.47 -10.05 -8.16
N LEU A 293 -14.34 -10.70 -8.39
CA LEU A 293 -13.93 -11.90 -7.67
C LEU A 293 -13.27 -11.61 -6.33
N ASP A 294 -13.16 -10.32 -5.95
CA ASP A 294 -12.44 -9.84 -4.76
C ASP A 294 -11.00 -10.38 -4.69
N THR A 295 -10.36 -10.56 -5.86
CA THR A 295 -8.94 -10.96 -5.91
C THR A 295 -8.08 -9.70 -5.97
N PRO A 296 -7.34 -9.37 -4.91
CA PRO A 296 -6.57 -8.14 -4.86
C PRO A 296 -5.45 -8.15 -5.89
N MET A 297 -5.06 -6.95 -6.32
CA MET A 297 -3.87 -6.77 -7.14
C MET A 297 -2.64 -6.91 -6.27
N GLN A 298 -1.90 -7.99 -6.50
CA GLN A 298 -0.60 -8.27 -5.88
C GLN A 298 0.53 -8.11 -6.89
N MET A 299 1.78 -8.10 -6.42
CA MET A 299 2.98 -8.05 -7.28
C MET A 299 2.96 -9.07 -8.42
N THR A 300 2.54 -10.30 -8.14
CA THR A 300 2.48 -11.40 -9.12
C THR A 300 1.45 -11.13 -10.20
N THR A 301 0.33 -10.49 -9.85
CA THR A 301 -0.74 -10.13 -10.80
C THR A 301 -0.44 -8.87 -11.61
N SER A 302 0.54 -8.07 -11.20
CA SER A 302 0.92 -6.83 -11.91
C SER A 302 1.40 -7.07 -13.36
N ILE A 303 1.83 -8.29 -13.69
CA ILE A 303 2.24 -8.70 -15.03
C ILE A 303 1.06 -9.06 -15.95
N LEU A 304 -0.14 -9.30 -15.39
CA LEU A 304 -1.31 -9.78 -16.13
C LEU A 304 -1.72 -8.88 -17.30
N PRO A 305 -1.75 -7.53 -17.19
CA PRO A 305 -2.09 -6.68 -18.34
C PRO A 305 -1.14 -6.92 -19.50
N SER A 306 0.17 -6.96 -19.24
CA SER A 306 1.18 -7.20 -20.28
C SER A 306 0.95 -8.51 -21.02
N PHE A 307 0.61 -9.59 -20.31
CA PHE A 307 0.23 -10.86 -20.95
C PHE A 307 -1.10 -10.78 -21.69
N ALA A 308 -2.10 -10.13 -21.10
CA ALA A 308 -3.41 -9.96 -21.72
C ALA A 308 -3.30 -9.17 -23.04
N LEU A 309 -2.45 -8.13 -23.09
CA LEU A 309 -2.17 -7.37 -24.31
C LEU A 309 -1.63 -8.27 -25.43
N VAL A 310 -0.73 -9.21 -25.11
CA VAL A 310 -0.17 -10.17 -26.10
C VAL A 310 -1.23 -11.16 -26.58
N PHE A 311 -2.01 -11.76 -25.69
CA PHE A 311 -3.08 -12.69 -26.08
C PHE A 311 -4.17 -12.02 -26.92
N VAL A 312 -4.55 -10.79 -26.56
CA VAL A 312 -5.54 -10.04 -27.33
C VAL A 312 -4.98 -9.63 -28.70
N LEU A 313 -3.68 -9.32 -28.80
CA LEU A 313 -3.03 -9.06 -30.08
C LEU A 313 -3.05 -10.30 -30.99
N GLU A 314 -2.70 -11.48 -30.45
CA GLU A 314 -2.70 -12.73 -31.22
C GLU A 314 -4.09 -13.03 -31.80
N THR A 315 -5.13 -12.92 -30.98
CA THR A 315 -6.51 -13.14 -31.41
C THR A 315 -7.01 -12.09 -32.41
N ALA A 316 -6.58 -10.83 -32.27
CA ALA A 316 -6.91 -9.77 -33.22
C ALA A 316 -6.17 -9.90 -34.56
N SER A 317 -4.96 -10.48 -34.58
CA SER A 317 -4.16 -10.68 -35.78
C SER A 317 -4.63 -11.87 -36.65
N ILE A 318 -5.55 -12.70 -36.15
CA ILE A 318 -6.09 -13.87 -36.87
C ILE A 318 -7.21 -13.48 -37.87
N TYR A 319 -7.62 -12.21 -37.91
CA TYR A 319 -8.62 -11.67 -38.85
C TYR A 319 -8.03 -10.57 -39.75
#